data_AF-A0A6I8UMH9-F1
#
_entry.id   AF-A0A6I8UMH9-F1
#
_cell.length_a   1.000
_cell.length_b   1.000
_cell.length_c   1.000
_cell.angle_alpha   90.00
_cell.angle_beta   90.00
_cell.angle_gamma   90.00
#
_symmetry.space_group_name_H-M   'P 1'
#
loop_
_entity.id
_entity.type
_entity.pdbx_description
1 polymer ?
#
loop_
_entity_poly.entity_id
_entity_poly.type
_entity_poly.pdbx_seq_one_letter_code
_entity_poly.pdbx_strand_id
1 'polypeptide(L)'
;MFKKSKPKTEPPPTAPTVDEMLADMETFEVQLPPVESSSEISDLEHELLTEPENLPLQSWWKVFDAYDQKVAKLTGTVDTLESQKKQLQSCCEELEKSAQALREGIQKQQSLIKKAVN
;
A
#
# COMPACT_ATOMS: atom_id res chain seq x y z
N MET A 1 7.43 -76.76 -21.10
CA MET A 1 8.29 -75.56 -20.93
C MET A 1 7.47 -74.33 -21.30
N PHE A 2 6.97 -73.56 -20.33
CA PHE A 2 6.20 -72.34 -20.59
C PHE A 2 7.13 -71.14 -20.66
N LYS A 3 7.31 -70.55 -21.85
CA LYS A 3 7.96 -69.24 -22.00
C LYS A 3 6.96 -68.18 -21.55
N LYS A 4 7.10 -67.66 -20.32
CA LYS A 4 6.30 -66.52 -19.86
C LYS A 4 6.80 -65.27 -20.59
N SER A 5 6.00 -64.78 -21.54
CA SER A 5 6.17 -63.45 -22.13
C SER A 5 5.91 -62.40 -21.05
N LYS A 6 6.86 -61.48 -20.86
CA LYS A 6 6.69 -60.36 -19.93
C LYS A 6 5.54 -59.47 -20.46
N PRO A 7 4.60 -59.02 -19.61
CA PRO A 7 3.56 -58.09 -20.01
C PRO A 7 4.24 -56.80 -20.51
N LYS A 8 3.73 -56.28 -21.62
CA LYS A 8 4.21 -55.06 -22.27
C LYS A 8 3.70 -53.87 -21.44
N THR A 9 4.41 -53.53 -20.36
CA THR A 9 4.11 -52.34 -19.58
C THR A 9 4.44 -51.11 -20.43
N GLU A 10 3.46 -50.21 -20.60
CA GLU A 10 3.72 -48.94 -21.27
C GLU A 10 4.79 -48.16 -20.47
N PRO A 11 5.75 -47.53 -21.16
CA PRO A 11 6.78 -46.76 -20.47
C PRO A 11 6.14 -45.62 -19.69
N PRO A 12 6.72 -45.22 -18.54
CA PRO A 12 6.23 -44.08 -17.79
C PRO A 12 6.23 -42.84 -18.68
N PRO A 13 5.29 -41.90 -18.46
CA PRO A 13 5.26 -40.65 -19.22
C PRO A 13 6.60 -39.94 -19.08
N THR A 14 7.15 -39.52 -20.22
CA THR A 14 8.41 -38.77 -20.29
C THR A 14 8.23 -37.41 -19.64
N ALA A 15 9.27 -36.94 -18.94
CA ALA A 15 9.27 -35.59 -18.38
C ALA A 15 9.09 -34.54 -19.49
N PRO A 16 8.33 -33.47 -19.23
CA PRO A 16 8.15 -32.39 -20.19
C PRO A 16 9.48 -31.71 -20.50
N THR A 17 9.60 -31.24 -21.73
CA THR A 17 10.78 -30.51 -22.20
C THR A 17 10.73 -29.04 -21.77
N VAL A 18 11.90 -28.38 -21.75
CA VAL A 18 11.99 -26.95 -21.40
C VAL A 18 11.13 -26.09 -22.32
N ASP A 19 11.08 -26.42 -23.61
CA ASP A 19 10.27 -25.68 -24.59
C ASP A 19 8.76 -25.83 -24.32
N GLU A 20 8.30 -27.02 -23.92
CA GLU A 20 6.92 -27.26 -23.50
C GLU A 20 6.58 -26.47 -22.23
N MET A 21 7.50 -26.40 -21.26
CA MET A 21 7.31 -25.61 -20.05
C MET A 21 7.23 -24.10 -20.35
N LEU A 22 8.07 -23.61 -21.28
CA LEU A 22 8.05 -22.21 -21.69
C LEU A 22 6.78 -21.85 -22.45
N ALA A 23 6.32 -22.75 -23.33
CA ALA A 23 5.04 -22.58 -24.03
C ALA A 23 3.87 -22.55 -23.05
N ASP A 24 3.86 -23.42 -22.04
CA ASP A 24 2.83 -23.43 -21.01
C ASP A 24 2.80 -22.13 -20.21
N MET A 25 3.98 -21.59 -19.85
CA MET A 25 4.11 -20.28 -19.18
C MET A 25 3.59 -19.11 -20.03
N GLU A 26 3.78 -19.13 -21.35
CA GLU A 26 3.25 -18.08 -22.24
C GLU A 26 1.72 -18.13 -22.37
N THR A 27 1.12 -19.32 -22.29
CA THR A 27 -0.34 -19.49 -22.31
C THR A 27 -0.98 -19.46 -20.94
N PHE A 28 -0.20 -19.25 -19.87
CA PHE A 28 -0.72 -19.27 -18.51
C PHE A 28 -1.50 -17.99 -18.20
N GLU A 29 -2.79 -18.00 -18.51
CA GLU A 29 -3.73 -16.96 -18.08
C GLU A 29 -4.16 -17.21 -16.63
N VAL A 30 -3.64 -16.41 -15.71
CA VAL A 30 -4.22 -16.28 -14.37
C VAL A 30 -5.55 -15.55 -14.51
N GLN A 31 -6.67 -16.26 -14.32
CA GLN A 31 -7.96 -15.62 -14.14
C GLN A 31 -7.93 -14.81 -12.84
N LEU A 32 -7.49 -13.56 -12.92
CA LEU A 32 -7.64 -12.60 -11.85
C LEU A 32 -9.13 -12.30 -11.73
N PRO A 33 -9.77 -12.51 -10.55
CA PRO A 33 -11.14 -12.09 -10.35
C PRO A 33 -11.24 -10.57 -10.59
N PRO A 34 -12.41 -10.08 -11.04
CA PRO A 34 -12.63 -8.65 -11.26
C PRO A 34 -12.32 -7.86 -9.99
N VAL A 35 -11.84 -6.63 -10.14
CA VAL A 35 -11.62 -5.71 -9.01
C VAL A 35 -12.97 -5.46 -8.34
N GLU A 36 -13.19 -6.15 -7.24
CA GLU A 36 -14.44 -6.14 -6.48
C GLU A 36 -14.66 -4.78 -5.81
N SER A 37 -15.93 -4.43 -5.66
CA SER A 37 -16.35 -3.12 -5.18
C SER A 37 -16.06 -2.96 -3.69
N SER A 38 -15.83 -1.73 -3.22
CA SER A 38 -15.55 -1.46 -1.80
C SER A 38 -16.65 -1.94 -0.84
N SER A 39 -17.87 -2.14 -1.33
CA SER A 39 -18.98 -2.71 -0.55
C SER A 39 -18.79 -4.21 -0.28
N GLU A 40 -18.36 -5.00 -1.27
CA GLU A 40 -18.19 -6.45 -1.11
C GLU A 40 -17.10 -6.77 -0.11
N ILE A 41 -16.01 -5.99 -0.08
CA ILE A 41 -14.95 -6.13 0.91
C ILE A 41 -15.44 -5.79 2.32
N SER A 42 -16.31 -4.78 2.46
CA SER A 42 -16.85 -4.38 3.77
C SER A 42 -17.80 -5.43 4.35
N ASP A 43 -18.59 -6.08 3.50
CA ASP A 43 -19.49 -7.16 3.90
C ASP A 43 -18.67 -8.41 4.29
N LEU A 44 -17.59 -8.73 3.54
CA LEU A 44 -16.66 -9.82 3.85
C LEU A 44 -15.88 -9.57 5.15
N GLU A 45 -15.49 -8.32 5.42
CA GLU A 45 -14.86 -7.91 6.68
C GLU A 45 -15.80 -8.11 7.88
N HIS A 46 -17.09 -7.75 7.72
CA HIS A 46 -18.09 -7.97 8.76
C HIS A 46 -18.26 -9.47 9.05
N GLU A 47 -18.41 -10.28 7.99
CA GLU A 47 -18.60 -11.72 8.09
C GLU A 47 -17.39 -12.43 8.73
N LEU A 48 -16.16 -11.96 8.44
CA LEU A 48 -14.94 -12.43 9.11
C LEU A 48 -14.91 -12.15 10.62
N LEU A 49 -15.49 -11.03 11.05
CA LEU A 49 -15.52 -10.63 12.46
C LEU A 49 -16.64 -11.32 13.24
N THR A 50 -17.70 -11.79 12.57
CA THR A 50 -18.88 -12.39 13.23
C THR A 50 -18.98 -13.91 13.05
N GLU A 51 -18.65 -14.45 11.88
CA GLU A 51 -18.82 -15.87 11.53
C GLU A 51 -17.62 -16.45 10.73
N PRO A 52 -16.40 -16.42 11.28
CA PRO A 52 -15.18 -16.78 10.55
C PRO A 52 -15.11 -18.25 10.11
N GLU A 53 -15.82 -19.16 10.78
CA GLU A 53 -15.79 -20.62 10.49
C GLU A 53 -16.54 -20.99 9.19
N ASN A 54 -17.43 -20.11 8.71
CA ASN A 54 -18.25 -20.35 7.52
C ASN A 54 -17.62 -19.79 6.24
N LEU A 55 -16.54 -19.00 6.34
CA LEU A 55 -15.92 -18.38 5.17
C LEU A 55 -14.97 -19.32 4.43
N PRO A 56 -15.02 -19.35 3.09
CA PRO A 56 -14.03 -20.05 2.29
C PRO A 56 -12.66 -19.38 2.41
N LEU A 57 -11.59 -20.17 2.36
CA LEU A 57 -10.20 -19.68 2.46
C LEU A 57 -9.86 -18.58 1.44
N GLN A 58 -10.48 -18.59 0.27
CA GLN A 58 -10.30 -17.55 -0.75
C GLN A 58 -10.78 -16.18 -0.28
N SER A 59 -11.87 -16.11 0.49
CA SER A 59 -12.36 -14.86 1.05
C SER A 59 -11.43 -14.27 2.11
N TRP A 60 -10.77 -15.13 2.88
CA TRP A 60 -9.72 -14.71 3.82
C TRP A 60 -8.55 -14.02 3.12
N TRP A 61 -8.04 -14.60 2.03
CA TRP A 61 -6.96 -13.99 1.25
C TRP A 61 -7.35 -12.64 0.65
N LYS A 62 -8.59 -12.52 0.15
CA LYS A 62 -9.09 -11.26 -0.38
C LYS A 62 -9.10 -10.15 0.66
N VAL A 63 -9.61 -10.42 1.87
CA VAL A 63 -9.62 -9.42 2.95
C VAL A 63 -8.22 -9.11 3.42
N PHE A 64 -7.33 -10.10 3.49
CA PHE A 64 -5.93 -9.88 3.80
C PHE A 64 -5.27 -8.93 2.80
N ASP A 65 -5.39 -9.19 1.49
CA ASP A 65 -4.82 -8.34 0.44
C ASP A 65 -5.42 -6.91 0.49
N ALA A 66 -6.71 -6.80 0.78
CA ALA A 66 -7.38 -5.51 0.95
C ALA A 66 -6.82 -4.73 2.15
N TYR A 67 -6.59 -5.39 3.29
CA TYR A 67 -5.97 -4.75 4.45
C TYR A 67 -4.52 -4.37 4.20
N ASP A 68 -3.74 -5.21 3.52
CA ASP A 68 -2.35 -4.89 3.17
C ASP A 68 -2.28 -3.62 2.30
N GLN A 69 -3.16 -3.53 1.29
CA GLN A 69 -3.29 -2.31 0.49
C GLN A 69 -3.74 -1.09 1.31
N LYS A 70 -4.67 -1.26 2.27
CA LYS A 70 -5.09 -0.19 3.18
C LYS A 70 -3.93 0.29 4.05
N VAL A 71 -3.12 -0.62 4.59
CA VAL A 71 -1.93 -0.32 5.40
C VAL A 71 -0.87 0.41 4.58
N ALA A 72 -0.62 -0.03 3.34
CA ALA A 72 0.31 0.65 2.43
C ALA A 72 -0.15 2.08 2.13
N LYS A 73 -1.44 2.29 1.85
CA LYS A 73 -2.03 3.62 1.64
C LYS A 73 -1.91 4.49 2.89
N LEU A 74 -2.24 3.95 4.07
CA LEU A 74 -2.11 4.68 5.33
C LEU A 74 -0.66 5.12 5.58
N THR A 75 0.32 4.25 5.30
CA THR A 75 1.74 4.60 5.42
C THR A 75 2.09 5.79 4.52
N GLY A 76 1.67 5.78 3.25
CA GLY A 76 1.88 6.92 2.36
C GLY A 76 1.19 8.22 2.82
N THR A 77 0.02 8.12 3.45
CA THR A 77 -0.65 9.30 4.04
C THR A 77 0.09 9.85 5.25
N VAL A 78 0.69 9.00 6.08
CA VAL A 78 1.50 9.42 7.23
C VAL A 78 2.73 10.20 6.75
N ASP A 79 3.45 9.69 5.75
CA ASP A 79 4.61 10.39 5.18
C ASP A 79 4.24 11.77 4.62
N THR A 80 3.08 11.85 3.96
CA THR A 80 2.54 13.11 3.42
C THR A 80 2.21 14.10 4.54
N LEU A 81 1.52 13.64 5.59
CA LEU A 81 1.17 14.48 6.75
C LEU A 81 2.42 14.96 7.49
N GLU A 82 3.44 14.11 7.62
CA GLU A 82 4.68 14.48 8.30
C GLU A 82 5.48 15.53 7.50
N SER A 83 5.48 15.42 6.17
CA SER A 83 6.04 16.45 5.28
C SER A 83 5.31 17.78 5.42
N GLN A 84 3.97 17.77 5.38
CA GLN A 84 3.15 18.97 5.57
C GLN A 84 3.36 19.61 6.93
N LYS A 85 3.49 18.81 8.00
CA LYS A 85 3.80 19.30 9.35
C LYS A 85 5.14 20.04 9.38
N LYS A 86 6.19 19.49 8.76
CA LYS A 86 7.51 20.15 8.68
C LYS A 86 7.43 21.47 7.92
N GLN A 87 6.71 21.51 6.81
CA GLN A 87 6.48 22.75 6.05
C GLN A 87 5.74 23.81 6.88
N LEU A 88 4.70 23.41 7.61
CA LEU A 88 3.95 24.32 8.47
C LEU A 88 4.81 24.89 9.60
N GLN A 89 5.63 24.04 10.25
CA GLN A 89 6.57 24.48 11.28
C GLN A 89 7.56 25.51 10.75
N SER A 90 8.15 25.26 9.57
CA SER A 90 9.04 26.22 8.91
C SER A 90 8.35 27.56 8.63
N CYS A 91 7.11 27.52 8.13
CA CYS A 91 6.33 28.73 7.86
C CYS A 91 6.03 29.52 9.14
N CYS A 92 5.68 28.83 10.24
CA CYS A 92 5.48 29.46 11.54
C CYS A 92 6.75 30.15 12.05
N GLU A 93 7.91 29.51 11.94
CA GLU A 93 9.20 30.10 12.34
C GLU A 93 9.56 31.34 11.51
N GLU A 94 9.33 31.30 10.19
CA GLU A 94 9.56 32.46 9.32
C GLU A 94 8.62 33.63 9.66
N LEU A 95 7.36 33.32 9.94
CA LEU A 95 6.36 34.31 10.33
C LEU A 95 6.73 34.95 11.68
N GLU A 96 7.19 34.16 12.64
CA GLU A 96 7.60 34.65 13.95
C GLU A 96 8.84 35.56 13.86
N LYS A 97 9.85 35.17 13.06
CA LYS A 97 11.02 36.01 12.76
C LYS A 97 10.61 37.33 12.11
N SER A 98 9.73 37.27 11.12
CA SER A 98 9.21 38.45 10.42
C SER A 98 8.46 39.39 11.37
N ALA A 99 7.61 38.83 12.23
CA ALA A 99 6.86 39.59 13.23
C ALA A 99 7.79 40.26 14.25
N GLN A 100 8.83 39.56 14.69
CA GLN A 100 9.83 40.10 15.61
C GLN A 100 10.60 41.26 14.99
N ALA A 101 11.09 41.09 13.75
CA ALA A 101 11.79 42.15 13.02
C ALA A 101 10.91 43.40 12.84
N LEU A 102 9.61 43.21 12.56
CA LEU A 102 8.66 44.31 12.43
C LEU A 102 8.47 45.06 13.76
N ARG A 103 8.33 44.34 14.88
CA ARG A 103 8.22 44.94 16.22
C ARG A 103 9.44 45.76 16.59
N GLU A 104 10.63 45.23 16.33
CA GLU A 104 11.90 45.92 16.57
C GLU A 104 12.04 47.18 15.69
N GLY A 105 11.64 47.08 14.41
CA GLY A 105 11.59 48.21 13.49
C GLY A 105 10.67 49.33 13.99
N ILE A 106 9.47 48.97 14.45
CA ILE A 106 8.49 49.91 15.03
C ILE A 106 9.06 50.58 16.28
N GLN A 107 9.63 49.81 17.23
CA GLN A 107 10.23 50.37 18.44
C GLN A 107 11.37 51.34 18.11
N LYS A 108 12.22 51.00 17.15
CA LYS A 108 13.31 51.86 16.69
C LYS A 108 12.75 53.16 16.11
N GLN A 109 11.75 53.10 15.23
CA GLN A 109 11.12 54.30 14.66
C GLN A 109 10.47 55.18 15.75
N GLN A 110 9.74 54.58 16.69
CA GLN A 110 9.16 55.31 17.82
C GLN A 110 10.23 56.02 18.67
N SER A 111 11.38 55.38 18.89
CA SER A 111 12.49 55.99 19.63
C SER A 111 13.10 57.19 18.89
N LEU A 112 13.21 57.11 17.56
CA LEU A 112 13.73 58.19 16.72
C LEU A 112 12.78 59.38 16.70
N ILE A 113 11.46 59.13 16.58
CA ILE A 113 10.44 60.17 16.64
C ILE A 113 10.50 60.89 17.99
N LYS A 114 10.56 60.16 19.11
CA LYS A 114 10.69 60.77 20.45
C LYS A 114 11.94 61.64 20.59
N LYS A 115 13.05 61.24 19.98
CA LYS A 115 14.30 62.04 19.99
C LYS A 115 14.23 63.27 19.09
N ALA A 116 13.39 63.27 18.07
CA ALA A 116 13.26 64.40 17.14
C ALA A 116 12.24 65.46 17.58
N VAL A 117 11.31 65.09 18.47
CA VAL A 117 10.25 65.96 18.99
C VAL A 117 10.60 66.57 20.37
N ASN A 118 11.61 66.01 21.05
CA ASN A 118 12.25 66.62 22.23
C ASN A 118 13.45 67.47 21.81
#